data_AF-A0A5K7S9Y1-F1
#
_entry.id   AF-A0A5K7S9Y1-F1
#
_cell.length_a   1.000
_cell.length_b   1.000
_cell.length_c   1.000
_cell.angle_alpha   90.00
_cell.angle_beta   90.00
_cell.angle_gamma   90.00
#
_symmetry.space_group_name_H-M   'P 1'
#
loop_
_entity.id
_entity.type
_entity.pdbx_description
1 polymer ?
#
loop_
_entity_poly.entity_id
_entity_poly.type
_entity_poly.pdbx_seq_one_letter_code
_entity_poly.pdbx_strand_id
1 'polypeptide(L)'
;MDNKLITLASLPHSQAEILRSLLESEDINCFLEDAMDTGVRVRIQEIDAQQAFPILERMLGKVIADFKKRENYVLIPVDFSDYSIKAAMVGFDIAEKLESKMVLYHSSPRPEFLTIPYSDVIVYDSALFLNYEMTEKETNQKFEKFLNKLTATIDAARWKKAKPEYIVKIGEADDDILSYIQIHPPRMVVMGIRGEDAKSADLIGTTTAGVIFNTKVPVLAIPEKTPDNWLSHFKTVVYATNFESHDFIAMDRLIKLVKPFGCKIICMHVNQGNDGKLDEAMLEGMREALCEKYPYAVFDCQLVHHKNLPEAIDQFIQDNGVDALALTTHRRNILTRLFNPSIAHKLLLHTKTPVLVFHA
;
A
#
# COMPACT_ATOMS: atom_id res chain seq x y z
N MET A 1 -49.08 13.79 -8.76
CA MET A 1 -48.42 13.28 -7.55
C MET A 1 -47.19 14.14 -7.39
N ASP A 2 -47.16 14.98 -6.36
CA ASP A 2 -46.12 16.01 -6.21
C ASP A 2 -44.76 15.37 -5.94
N ASN A 3 -43.74 15.79 -6.70
CA ASN A 3 -42.34 15.38 -6.53
C ASN A 3 -41.80 15.95 -5.22
N LYS A 4 -42.05 15.24 -4.11
CA LYS A 4 -41.57 15.63 -2.79
C LYS A 4 -40.06 15.42 -2.71
N LEU A 5 -39.33 16.50 -2.50
CA LEU A 5 -37.87 16.51 -2.32
C LEU A 5 -37.50 16.29 -0.86
N ILE A 6 -36.72 15.25 -0.58
CA ILE A 6 -36.17 14.96 0.75
C ILE A 6 -34.70 15.35 0.82
N THR A 7 -34.19 15.61 2.02
CA THR A 7 -32.75 15.82 2.25
C THR A 7 -32.09 14.47 2.47
N LEU A 8 -31.16 14.11 1.59
CA LEU A 8 -30.38 12.88 1.67
C LEU A 8 -29.25 13.02 2.70
N ALA A 9 -28.51 14.13 2.65
CA ALA A 9 -27.44 14.46 3.59
C ALA A 9 -27.18 15.98 3.67
N SER A 10 -26.57 16.43 4.76
CA SER A 10 -25.97 17.77 4.88
C SER A 10 -24.47 17.58 4.97
N LEU A 11 -23.74 18.08 3.97
CA LEU A 11 -22.32 17.80 3.77
C LEU A 11 -21.55 19.10 3.49
N PRO A 12 -20.25 19.16 3.76
CA PRO A 12 -19.38 20.20 3.22
C PRO A 12 -19.53 20.31 1.70
N HIS A 13 -19.34 21.50 1.12
CA HIS A 13 -19.59 21.76 -0.31
C HIS A 13 -18.84 20.78 -1.24
N SER A 14 -17.58 20.44 -0.92
CA SER A 14 -16.78 19.48 -1.68
C SER A 14 -17.42 18.09 -1.70
N GLN A 15 -17.87 17.61 -0.55
CA GLN A 15 -18.54 16.34 -0.37
C GLN A 15 -19.93 16.33 -1.04
N ALA A 16 -20.67 17.44 -0.97
CA ALA A 16 -21.96 17.59 -1.65
C ALA A 16 -21.83 17.53 -3.18
N GLU A 17 -20.79 18.15 -3.75
CA GLU A 17 -20.46 18.08 -5.18
C GLU A 17 -20.06 16.66 -5.62
N ILE A 18 -19.25 15.97 -4.81
CA ILE A 18 -18.88 14.56 -5.08
C ILE A 18 -20.11 13.66 -5.03
N LEU A 19 -20.95 13.81 -4.01
CA LEU A 19 -22.19 13.04 -3.89
C LEU A 19 -23.13 13.32 -5.06
N ARG A 20 -23.24 14.58 -5.50
CA ARG A 20 -24.01 14.94 -6.69
C ARG A 20 -23.50 14.21 -7.93
N SER A 21 -22.20 14.25 -8.18
CA SER A 21 -21.60 13.55 -9.32
C SER A 21 -21.84 12.04 -9.29
N LEU A 22 -21.77 11.42 -8.10
CA LEU A 22 -22.05 10.00 -7.92
C LEU A 22 -23.54 9.65 -8.16
N LEU A 23 -24.47 10.48 -7.67
CA LEU A 23 -25.91 10.31 -7.88
C LEU A 23 -26.28 10.50 -9.36
N GLU A 24 -25.74 11.53 -10.01
CA GLU A 24 -25.95 11.81 -11.44
C GLU A 24 -25.41 10.68 -12.33
N SER A 25 -24.31 10.02 -11.93
CA SER A 25 -23.75 8.88 -12.67
C SER A 25 -24.63 7.62 -12.66
N GLU A 26 -25.59 7.55 -11.74
CA GLU A 26 -26.57 6.48 -11.59
C GLU A 26 -28.00 6.96 -11.97
N ASP A 27 -28.09 8.03 -12.78
CA ASP A 27 -29.34 8.65 -13.26
C ASP A 27 -30.27 9.20 -12.15
N ILE A 28 -29.73 9.50 -10.96
CA ILE A 28 -30.48 10.11 -9.84
C ILE A 28 -30.31 11.62 -9.86
N ASN A 29 -31.41 12.34 -10.07
CA ASN A 29 -31.42 13.81 -10.03
C ASN A 29 -31.29 14.32 -8.59
N CYS A 30 -30.34 15.22 -8.36
CA CYS A 30 -30.16 15.86 -7.06
C CYS A 30 -29.96 17.38 -7.16
N PHE A 31 -30.27 18.08 -6.06
CA PHE A 31 -30.21 19.53 -5.94
C PHE A 31 -29.39 19.93 -4.72
N LEU A 32 -28.51 20.91 -4.88
CA LEU A 32 -27.71 21.46 -3.79
C LEU A 32 -28.39 22.72 -3.25
N GLU A 33 -28.59 22.78 -1.93
CA GLU A 33 -29.19 23.92 -1.23
C GLU A 33 -28.27 24.36 -0.08
N ASP A 34 -27.81 25.61 -0.07
CA ASP A 34 -26.96 26.15 0.99
C ASP A 34 -27.71 26.20 2.33
N ALA A 35 -27.12 25.62 3.38
CA ALA A 35 -27.63 25.73 4.74
C ALA A 35 -26.68 26.57 5.61
N MET A 36 -27.23 27.59 6.25
CA MET A 36 -26.48 28.64 6.97
C MET A 36 -25.53 28.12 8.08
N ASP A 37 -25.77 26.94 8.66
CA ASP A 37 -25.01 26.45 9.83
C ASP A 37 -24.42 25.01 9.70
N THR A 38 -24.69 24.28 8.60
CA THR A 38 -24.36 22.83 8.52
C THR A 38 -23.83 22.33 7.17
N GLY A 39 -23.45 23.25 6.27
CA GLY A 39 -22.94 22.94 4.94
C GLY A 39 -24.01 22.98 3.85
N VAL A 40 -23.84 22.20 2.78
CA VAL A 40 -24.75 22.11 1.63
C VAL A 40 -25.65 20.89 1.81
N ARG A 41 -26.97 21.09 1.70
CA ARG A 41 -27.95 20.00 1.70
C ARG A 41 -28.05 19.41 0.31
N VAL A 42 -27.84 18.10 0.20
CA VAL A 42 -28.11 17.34 -1.03
C VAL A 42 -29.54 16.84 -0.96
N ARG A 43 -30.38 17.30 -1.89
CA ARG A 43 -31.80 16.95 -1.96
C ARG A 43 -32.09 16.09 -3.18
N ILE A 44 -32.90 15.06 -2.99
CA ILE A 44 -33.30 14.10 -4.03
C ILE A 44 -34.82 13.92 -4.00
N GLN A 45 -35.39 13.30 -5.03
CA GLN A 45 -36.79 12.90 -5.00
C GLN A 45 -36.98 11.73 -4.03
N GLU A 46 -38.10 11.72 -3.29
CA GLU A 46 -38.41 10.67 -2.31
C GLU A 46 -38.42 9.26 -2.93
N ILE A 47 -38.77 9.15 -4.21
CA ILE A 47 -38.76 7.88 -4.96
C ILE A 47 -37.35 7.30 -5.17
N ASP A 48 -36.32 8.15 -5.21
CA ASP A 48 -34.93 7.76 -5.48
C ASP A 48 -34.17 7.46 -4.18
N ALA A 49 -34.80 7.68 -3.03
CA ALA A 49 -34.18 7.53 -1.71
C ALA A 49 -33.54 6.15 -1.51
N GLN A 50 -34.26 5.08 -1.87
CA GLN A 50 -33.78 3.71 -1.68
C GLN A 50 -32.53 3.40 -2.53
N GLN A 51 -32.36 4.05 -3.68
CA GLN A 51 -31.18 3.87 -4.55
C GLN A 51 -30.04 4.81 -4.16
N ALA A 52 -30.36 6.01 -3.66
CA ALA A 52 -29.39 7.02 -3.26
C ALA A 52 -28.70 6.71 -1.91
N PHE A 53 -29.39 6.06 -0.97
CA PHE A 53 -28.83 5.73 0.35
C PHE A 53 -27.56 4.87 0.29
N PRO A 54 -27.50 3.77 -0.48
CA PRO A 54 -26.26 2.98 -0.63
C PRO A 54 -25.08 3.77 -1.23
N ILE A 55 -25.37 4.75 -2.11
CA ILE A 55 -24.36 5.62 -2.71
C ILE A 55 -23.80 6.58 -1.65
N LEU A 56 -24.68 7.18 -0.85
CA LEU A 56 -24.29 7.99 0.30
C LEU A 56 -23.48 7.18 1.32
N GLU A 57 -23.89 5.96 1.65
CA GLU A 57 -23.19 5.11 2.60
C GLU A 57 -21.80 4.69 2.11
N ARG A 58 -21.68 4.35 0.81
CA ARG A 58 -20.37 4.09 0.16
C ARG A 58 -19.46 5.30 0.22
N MET A 59 -20.01 6.50 0.02
CA MET A 59 -19.27 7.75 0.09
C MET A 59 -18.85 8.10 1.54
N LEU A 60 -19.73 7.89 2.52
CA LEU A 60 -19.49 8.22 3.94
C LEU A 60 -18.74 7.12 4.71
N GLY A 61 -18.42 6.00 4.07
CA GLY A 61 -17.65 4.92 4.67
C GLY A 61 -18.34 4.22 5.85
N LYS A 62 -19.67 4.31 5.97
CA LYS A 62 -20.40 3.54 7.00
C LYS A 62 -20.43 2.07 6.57
N VAL A 63 -19.87 1.25 7.44
CA VAL A 63 -19.71 -0.20 7.32
C VAL A 63 -21.07 -0.86 7.09
N ILE A 64 -21.37 -1.18 5.84
CA ILE A 64 -22.25 -2.29 5.52
C ILE A 64 -21.44 -3.54 5.85
N ALA A 65 -21.72 -4.11 7.03
CA ALA A 65 -21.38 -5.49 7.30
C ALA A 65 -22.21 -6.35 6.34
N ASP A 66 -21.62 -6.80 5.22
CA ASP A 66 -21.48 -8.23 4.96
C ASP A 66 -20.63 -8.54 3.71
N PHE A 67 -19.98 -9.70 3.76
CA PHE A 67 -19.16 -10.38 2.74
C PHE A 67 -17.78 -9.79 2.42
N LYS A 68 -16.76 -10.48 2.96
CA LYS A 68 -15.37 -10.56 2.45
C LYS A 68 -15.36 -10.79 0.93
N LYS A 69 -15.50 -9.73 0.14
CA LYS A 69 -15.10 -9.74 -1.25
C LYS A 69 -13.60 -9.47 -1.24
N ARG A 70 -12.79 -10.43 -1.72
CA ARG A 70 -11.39 -10.12 -2.05
C ARG A 70 -11.45 -9.11 -3.18
N GLU A 71 -11.21 -7.85 -2.86
CA GLU A 71 -11.17 -6.81 -3.86
C GLU A 71 -9.88 -6.95 -4.67
N ASN A 72 -9.99 -6.90 -5.99
CA ASN A 72 -8.86 -7.08 -6.90
C ASN A 72 -8.18 -5.73 -7.15
N TYR A 73 -7.41 -5.26 -6.18
CA TYR A 73 -6.68 -4.00 -6.27
C TYR A 73 -5.32 -4.02 -5.58
N VAL A 74 -4.46 -3.10 -5.99
CA VAL A 74 -3.18 -2.75 -5.38
C VAL A 74 -3.38 -1.46 -4.61
N LEU A 75 -3.09 -1.47 -3.31
CA LEU A 75 -3.14 -0.29 -2.46
C LEU A 75 -1.79 0.42 -2.48
N ILE A 76 -1.81 1.73 -2.68
CA ILE A 76 -0.59 2.55 -2.76
C ILE A 76 -0.75 3.74 -1.82
N PRO A 77 -0.26 3.62 -0.59
CA PRO A 77 -0.17 4.74 0.32
C PRO A 77 0.81 5.81 -0.18
N VAL A 78 0.42 7.08 -0.13
CA VAL A 78 1.23 8.21 -0.59
C VAL A 78 1.26 9.35 0.43
N ASP A 79 2.40 10.05 0.50
CA ASP A 79 2.64 11.19 1.41
C ASP A 79 3.14 12.44 0.67
N PHE A 80 2.99 12.46 -0.67
CA PHE A 80 3.42 13.53 -1.58
C PHE A 80 4.93 13.70 -1.76
N SER A 81 5.73 12.81 -1.19
CA SER A 81 7.18 12.77 -1.41
C SER A 81 7.56 12.19 -2.77
N ASP A 82 8.81 12.41 -3.21
CA ASP A 82 9.33 11.85 -4.45
C ASP A 82 9.44 10.32 -4.41
N TYR A 83 9.78 9.72 -3.26
CA TYR A 83 9.78 8.26 -3.08
C TYR A 83 8.36 7.67 -3.13
N SER A 84 7.33 8.40 -2.69
CA SER A 84 5.94 7.96 -2.85
C SER A 84 5.45 8.08 -4.30
N ILE A 85 5.94 9.05 -5.08
CA ILE A 85 5.70 9.11 -6.54
C ILE A 85 6.29 7.89 -7.22
N LYS A 86 7.55 7.54 -6.90
CA LYS A 86 8.21 6.33 -7.42
C LYS A 86 7.39 5.07 -7.12
N ALA A 87 6.95 4.92 -5.87
CA ALA A 87 6.11 3.79 -5.47
C ALA A 87 4.77 3.77 -6.22
N ALA A 88 4.16 4.93 -6.47
CA ALA A 88 2.93 5.03 -7.25
C ALA A 88 3.12 4.67 -8.73
N MET A 89 4.24 5.04 -9.34
CA MET A 89 4.59 4.64 -10.70
C MET A 89 4.76 3.12 -10.81
N VAL A 90 5.59 2.54 -9.93
CA VAL A 90 5.80 1.09 -9.91
C VAL A 90 4.49 0.35 -9.58
N GLY A 91 3.71 0.86 -8.63
CA GLY A 91 2.42 0.29 -8.26
C GLY A 91 1.38 0.35 -9.38
N PHE A 92 1.38 1.40 -10.21
CA PHE A 92 0.55 1.47 -11.41
C PHE A 92 0.90 0.36 -12.40
N ASP A 93 2.19 0.20 -12.71
CA ASP A 93 2.65 -0.82 -13.65
C ASP A 93 2.36 -2.25 -13.12
N ILE A 94 2.53 -2.46 -11.81
CA ILE A 94 2.16 -3.72 -11.14
C ILE A 94 0.65 -3.96 -11.23
N ALA A 95 -0.17 -2.97 -10.93
CA ALA A 95 -1.63 -3.10 -11.00
C ALA A 95 -2.09 -3.45 -12.42
N GLU A 96 -1.52 -2.81 -13.45
CA GLU A 96 -1.80 -3.15 -14.84
C GLU A 96 -1.39 -4.58 -15.18
N LYS A 97 -0.19 -5.00 -14.78
CA LYS A 97 0.32 -6.35 -15.07
C LYS A 97 -0.46 -7.45 -14.33
N LEU A 98 -1.03 -7.13 -13.18
CA LEU A 98 -1.87 -8.02 -12.39
C LEU A 98 -3.35 -8.00 -12.80
N GLU A 99 -3.73 -7.15 -13.76
CA GLU A 99 -5.13 -6.89 -14.13
C GLU A 99 -5.98 -6.49 -12.91
N SER A 100 -5.40 -5.67 -12.03
CA SER A 100 -5.99 -5.19 -10.78
C SER A 100 -6.24 -3.69 -10.86
N LYS A 101 -7.20 -3.20 -10.07
CA LYS A 101 -7.37 -1.75 -9.88
C LYS A 101 -6.20 -1.17 -9.10
N MET A 102 -5.94 0.12 -9.29
CA MET A 102 -5.02 0.89 -8.46
C MET A 102 -5.83 1.76 -7.51
N VAL A 103 -5.50 1.73 -6.21
CA VAL A 103 -6.08 2.64 -5.21
C VAL A 103 -4.95 3.44 -4.58
N LEU A 104 -4.92 4.74 -4.83
CA LEU A 104 -4.05 5.68 -4.10
C LEU A 104 -4.72 6.05 -2.78
N TYR A 105 -3.96 5.95 -1.69
CA TYR A 105 -4.46 6.23 -0.35
C TYR A 105 -3.57 7.27 0.34
N HIS A 106 -4.16 8.39 0.75
CA HIS A 106 -3.48 9.40 1.53
C HIS A 106 -4.15 9.54 2.89
N SER A 107 -3.34 9.51 3.95
CA SER A 107 -3.79 9.87 5.29
C SER A 107 -3.27 11.25 5.64
N SER A 108 -4.19 12.20 5.82
CA SER A 108 -3.86 13.53 6.32
C SER A 108 -3.92 13.51 7.84
N PRO A 109 -2.89 13.98 8.56
CA PRO A 109 -2.90 14.02 10.02
C PRO A 109 -4.10 14.85 10.51
N ARG A 110 -4.65 14.46 11.66
CA ARG A 110 -5.69 15.25 12.32
C ARG A 110 -5.06 16.55 12.82
N PRO A 111 -5.71 17.71 12.64
CA PRO A 111 -5.27 18.90 13.33
C PRO A 111 -5.30 18.64 14.84
N GLU A 112 -4.19 18.93 15.53
CA GLU A 112 -4.09 18.73 16.97
C GLU A 112 -5.10 19.61 17.70
N PHE A 113 -5.95 18.98 18.52
CA PHE A 113 -6.85 19.70 19.41
C PHE A 113 -6.10 20.03 20.70
N LEU A 114 -6.11 21.31 21.10
CA LEU A 114 -5.77 21.67 22.47
C LEU A 114 -6.89 21.19 23.40
N THR A 115 -6.75 20.00 23.97
CA THR A 115 -7.58 19.58 25.10
C THR A 115 -7.04 20.23 26.36
N ILE A 116 -7.89 20.96 27.11
CA ILE A 116 -7.53 21.41 28.45
C ILE A 116 -7.43 20.13 29.31
N PRO A 117 -6.27 19.81 29.93
CA PRO A 117 -6.18 18.66 30.81
C PRO A 117 -7.23 18.79 31.93
N TYR A 118 -7.99 17.71 32.18
CA TYR A 118 -9.11 17.61 33.14
C TYR A 118 -10.44 18.27 32.74
N SER A 119 -10.67 18.51 31.45
CA SER A 119 -11.96 18.98 30.93
C SER A 119 -12.44 18.11 29.76
N ASP A 120 -13.71 17.67 29.80
CA ASP A 120 -14.39 17.02 28.66
C ASP A 120 -14.90 18.04 27.62
N VAL A 121 -14.54 19.32 27.76
CA VAL A 121 -14.95 20.39 26.85
C VAL A 121 -13.93 20.55 25.72
N ILE A 122 -14.31 20.10 24.53
CA ILE A 122 -13.63 20.46 23.27
C ILE A 122 -14.08 21.88 22.92
N VAL A 123 -13.16 22.85 22.97
CA VAL A 123 -13.47 24.21 22.51
C VAL A 123 -13.50 24.18 20.97
N TYR A 124 -14.71 24.13 20.40
CA TYR A 124 -14.92 24.39 18.97
C TYR A 124 -14.73 25.89 18.72
N ASP A 125 -13.48 26.33 18.58
CA ASP A 125 -13.19 27.67 18.07
C ASP A 125 -13.45 27.68 16.55
N SER A 126 -14.16 28.70 16.07
CA SER A 126 -14.25 29.07 14.65
C SER A 126 -12.90 29.03 13.91
N ALA A 127 -11.80 29.35 14.60
CA ALA A 127 -10.44 29.22 14.07
C ALA A 127 -10.06 27.77 13.73
N LEU A 128 -10.55 26.77 14.47
CA LEU A 128 -10.29 25.35 14.20
C LEU A 128 -11.00 24.86 12.93
N PHE A 129 -12.23 25.33 12.68
CA PHE A 129 -12.96 24.99 11.46
C PHE A 129 -12.27 25.59 10.23
N LEU A 130 -11.82 26.85 10.33
CA LEU A 130 -11.01 27.50 9.30
C LEU A 130 -9.67 26.77 9.08
N ASN A 131 -9.00 26.35 10.16
CA ASN A 131 -7.75 25.57 10.06
C ASN A 131 -7.99 24.21 9.37
N TYR A 132 -9.13 23.58 9.61
CA TYR A 132 -9.49 22.32 8.95
C TYR A 132 -9.73 22.53 7.44
N GLU A 133 -10.53 23.53 7.06
CA GLU A 133 -10.77 23.87 5.64
C GLU A 133 -9.48 24.27 4.91
N MET A 134 -8.61 25.05 5.56
CA MET A 134 -7.31 25.42 4.99
C MET A 134 -6.42 24.19 4.80
N THR A 135 -6.34 23.31 5.80
CA THR A 135 -5.57 22.06 5.74
C THR A 135 -6.09 21.15 4.63
N GLU A 136 -7.42 21.02 4.48
CA GLU A 136 -8.03 20.22 3.43
C GLU A 136 -7.73 20.80 2.04
N LYS A 137 -7.85 22.13 1.86
CA LYS A 137 -7.48 22.80 0.61
C LYS A 137 -6.02 22.59 0.26
N GLU A 138 -5.11 22.71 1.23
CA GLU A 138 -3.69 22.45 1.02
C GLU A 138 -3.41 21.00 0.64
N THR A 139 -4.04 20.04 1.32
CA THR A 139 -3.91 18.62 1.02
C THR A 139 -4.42 18.31 -0.38
N ASN A 140 -5.56 18.87 -0.78
CA ASN A 140 -6.11 18.71 -2.13
C ASN A 140 -5.17 19.30 -3.18
N GLN A 141 -4.62 20.50 -2.96
CA GLN A 141 -3.64 21.09 -3.88
C GLN A 141 -2.36 20.26 -3.99
N LYS A 142 -1.88 19.68 -2.88
CA LYS A 142 -0.73 18.77 -2.88
C LYS A 142 -1.06 17.47 -3.63
N PHE A 143 -2.26 16.92 -3.43
CA PHE A 143 -2.75 15.73 -4.12
C PHE A 143 -2.88 15.96 -5.62
N GLU A 144 -3.45 17.08 -6.07
CA GLU A 144 -3.51 17.46 -7.48
C GLU A 144 -2.12 17.60 -8.11
N LYS A 145 -1.19 18.29 -7.43
CA LYS A 145 0.20 18.40 -7.89
C LYS A 145 0.87 17.03 -8.00
N PHE A 146 0.62 16.15 -7.05
CA PHE A 146 1.12 14.78 -7.05
C PHE A 146 0.56 13.98 -8.24
N LEU A 147 -0.76 14.03 -8.46
CA LEU A 147 -1.41 13.39 -9.60
C LEU A 147 -0.90 13.94 -10.93
N ASN A 148 -0.73 15.25 -11.07
CA ASN A 148 -0.17 15.86 -12.28
C ASN A 148 1.24 15.35 -12.57
N LYS A 149 2.10 15.25 -11.54
CA LYS A 149 3.44 14.66 -11.69
C LYS A 149 3.37 13.18 -12.12
N LEU A 150 2.50 12.39 -11.47
CA LEU A 150 2.35 10.96 -11.73
C LEU A 150 1.78 10.69 -13.13
N THR A 151 0.76 11.44 -13.55
CA THR A 151 0.16 11.32 -14.88
C THR A 151 1.04 11.87 -15.99
N ALA A 152 1.99 12.76 -15.69
CA ALA A 152 2.96 13.23 -16.68
C ALA A 152 3.99 12.15 -17.07
N THR A 153 4.24 11.18 -16.19
CA THR A 153 5.17 10.06 -16.45
C THR A 153 4.47 8.83 -17.04
N ILE A 154 3.15 8.75 -16.94
CA ILE A 154 2.34 7.62 -17.43
C ILE A 154 1.57 8.03 -18.68
N ASP A 155 1.50 7.15 -19.67
CA ASP A 155 0.70 7.39 -20.88
C ASP A 155 -0.79 7.62 -20.54
N ALA A 156 -1.40 8.65 -21.14
CA ALA A 156 -2.77 9.06 -20.85
C ALA A 156 -3.82 7.98 -21.18
N ALA A 157 -3.58 7.15 -22.21
CA ALA A 157 -4.49 6.06 -22.56
C ALA A 157 -4.38 4.92 -21.54
N ARG A 158 -3.16 4.58 -21.09
CA ARG A 158 -2.94 3.62 -19.99
C ARG A 158 -3.66 4.08 -18.73
N TRP A 159 -3.48 5.34 -18.33
CA TRP A 159 -4.12 5.90 -17.14
C TRP A 159 -5.65 5.85 -17.22
N LYS A 160 -6.23 6.28 -18.34
CA LYS A 160 -7.69 6.27 -18.56
C LYS A 160 -8.27 4.85 -18.53
N LYS A 161 -7.52 3.86 -19.03
CA LYS A 161 -7.93 2.44 -18.99
C LYS A 161 -7.90 1.88 -17.56
N ALA A 162 -6.87 2.21 -16.79
CA ALA A 162 -6.68 1.72 -15.43
C ALA A 162 -7.74 2.25 -14.45
N LYS A 163 -8.27 3.46 -14.69
CA LYS A 163 -9.24 4.16 -13.84
C LYS A 163 -8.86 4.08 -12.34
N PRO A 164 -7.71 4.65 -11.93
CA PRO A 164 -7.29 4.61 -10.53
C PRO A 164 -8.32 5.27 -9.61
N GLU A 165 -8.51 4.69 -8.42
CA GLU A 165 -9.34 5.26 -7.37
C GLU A 165 -8.46 6.00 -6.36
N TYR A 166 -9.02 7.03 -5.73
CA TYR A 166 -8.30 7.92 -4.82
C TYR A 166 -9.06 8.01 -3.49
N ILE A 167 -8.35 7.80 -2.39
CA ILE A 167 -8.91 7.90 -1.04
C ILE A 167 -8.04 8.87 -0.25
N VAL A 168 -8.68 9.90 0.29
CA VAL A 168 -8.07 10.82 1.25
C VAL A 168 -8.83 10.66 2.57
N LYS A 169 -8.13 10.21 3.61
CA LYS A 169 -8.70 10.00 4.94
C LYS A 169 -7.96 10.85 5.95
N ILE A 170 -8.63 11.21 7.04
CA ILE A 170 -8.05 12.00 8.12
C ILE A 170 -7.79 11.13 9.35
N GLY A 171 -6.52 11.07 9.73
CA GLY A 171 -6.01 10.29 10.85
C GLY A 171 -4.52 9.98 10.74
N GLU A 172 -4.04 9.19 11.69
CA GLU A 172 -2.65 8.72 11.74
C GLU A 172 -2.41 7.68 10.65
N ALA A 173 -1.35 7.88 9.87
CA ALA A 173 -1.20 7.20 8.59
C ALA A 173 -1.11 5.68 8.70
N ASP A 174 -0.29 5.16 9.60
CA ASP A 174 -0.13 3.73 9.80
C ASP A 174 -1.43 3.06 10.30
N ASP A 175 -2.05 3.62 11.33
CA ASP A 175 -3.31 3.12 11.88
C ASP A 175 -4.45 3.13 10.84
N ASP A 176 -4.57 4.21 10.07
CA ASP A 176 -5.61 4.35 9.06
C ASP A 176 -5.40 3.40 7.87
N ILE A 177 -4.15 3.26 7.40
CA ILE A 177 -3.81 2.30 6.33
C ILE A 177 -4.07 0.87 6.80
N LEU A 178 -3.63 0.51 8.01
CA LEU A 178 -3.82 -0.83 8.58
C LEU A 178 -5.31 -1.14 8.77
N SER A 179 -6.09 -0.19 9.29
CA SER A 179 -7.54 -0.32 9.44
C SER A 179 -8.22 -0.50 8.09
N TYR A 180 -7.82 0.28 7.08
CA TYR A 180 -8.34 0.14 5.72
C TYR A 180 -8.04 -1.25 5.14
N ILE A 181 -6.79 -1.72 5.25
CA ILE A 181 -6.38 -3.07 4.80
C ILE A 181 -7.17 -4.18 5.52
N GLN A 182 -7.47 -4.00 6.80
CA GLN A 182 -8.22 -4.99 7.57
C GLN A 182 -9.67 -5.14 7.07
N ILE A 183 -10.30 -4.02 6.70
CA ILE A 183 -11.68 -3.99 6.21
C ILE A 183 -11.74 -4.39 4.73
N HIS A 184 -10.84 -3.81 3.92
CA HIS A 184 -10.69 -4.03 2.50
C HIS A 184 -9.28 -4.60 2.23
N PRO A 185 -9.10 -5.94 2.21
CA PRO A 185 -7.78 -6.52 2.02
C PRO A 185 -7.35 -6.44 0.55
N PRO A 186 -6.32 -5.64 0.19
CA PRO A 186 -5.81 -5.59 -1.17
C PRO A 186 -5.05 -6.86 -1.53
N ARG A 187 -4.76 -7.03 -2.83
CA ARG A 187 -3.86 -8.09 -3.32
C ARG A 187 -2.44 -7.88 -2.80
N MET A 188 -2.01 -6.63 -2.70
CA MET A 188 -0.75 -6.19 -2.08
C MET A 188 -0.78 -4.69 -1.80
N VAL A 189 0.15 -4.23 -0.98
CA VAL A 189 0.45 -2.81 -0.76
C VAL A 189 1.77 -2.49 -1.45
N VAL A 190 1.86 -1.36 -2.13
CA VAL A 190 3.13 -0.84 -2.67
C VAL A 190 3.43 0.48 -1.97
N MET A 191 4.56 0.58 -1.27
CA MET A 191 4.96 1.76 -0.50
C MET A 191 6.37 2.20 -0.85
N GLY A 192 6.62 3.50 -0.77
CA GLY A 192 7.95 4.06 -0.93
C GLY A 192 8.78 3.94 0.35
N ILE A 193 10.09 3.79 0.18
CA ILE A 193 11.11 3.87 1.22
C ILE A 193 12.03 5.05 0.88
N ARG A 194 12.44 5.81 1.90
CA ARG A 194 13.36 6.94 1.73
C ARG A 194 14.77 6.45 1.40
N GLY A 195 15.47 7.17 0.53
CA GLY A 195 16.89 6.93 0.25
C GLY A 195 17.83 7.53 1.30
N GLU A 196 19.12 7.19 1.19
CA GLU A 196 20.22 7.68 2.07
C GLU A 196 20.40 9.19 2.11
N ASP A 197 19.94 9.92 1.09
CA ASP A 197 20.16 11.37 0.98
C ASP A 197 19.28 12.17 1.98
N ALA A 198 18.40 11.48 2.73
CA ALA A 198 17.61 12.06 3.81
C ALA A 198 18.47 12.24 5.08
N LYS A 199 18.46 13.47 5.64
CA LYS A 199 19.24 13.88 6.83
C LYS A 199 18.87 13.16 8.14
N SER A 200 17.97 12.18 8.12
CA SER A 200 17.46 11.43 9.28
C SER A 200 17.93 9.98 9.25
N ALA A 201 18.25 9.41 10.41
CA ALA A 201 18.70 8.02 10.57
C ALA A 201 17.67 6.94 10.17
N ASP A 202 16.42 7.33 9.88
CA ASP A 202 15.31 6.45 9.56
C ASP A 202 15.04 6.39 8.05
N LEU A 203 15.63 5.39 7.36
CA LEU A 203 15.52 5.23 5.90
C LEU A 203 14.16 4.64 5.47
N ILE A 204 13.52 3.79 6.28
CA ILE A 204 12.21 3.20 5.90
C ILE A 204 11.02 4.13 6.16
N GLY A 205 11.17 5.10 7.05
CA GLY A 205 10.03 5.88 7.57
C GLY A 205 9.17 5.05 8.53
N THR A 206 8.63 5.71 9.55
CA THR A 206 7.85 5.07 10.61
C THR A 206 6.56 4.44 10.08
N THR A 207 5.86 5.11 9.16
CA THR A 207 4.63 4.60 8.55
C THR A 207 4.85 3.33 7.74
N THR A 208 5.85 3.31 6.85
CA THR A 208 6.15 2.12 6.03
C THR A 208 6.57 0.94 6.91
N ALA A 209 7.41 1.17 7.93
CA ALA A 209 7.75 0.15 8.90
C ALA A 209 6.50 -0.36 9.65
N GLY A 210 5.66 0.55 10.15
CA GLY A 210 4.41 0.22 10.84
C GLY A 210 3.49 -0.65 10.00
N VAL A 211 3.32 -0.34 8.72
CA VAL A 211 2.52 -1.15 7.79
C VAL A 211 3.20 -2.50 7.51
N ILE A 212 4.52 -2.51 7.24
CA ILE A 212 5.30 -3.73 6.97
C ILE A 212 5.31 -4.72 8.14
N PHE A 213 5.21 -4.27 9.39
CA PHE A 213 5.26 -5.16 10.55
C PHE A 213 3.87 -5.63 11.02
N ASN A 214 2.80 -4.89 10.70
CA ASN A 214 1.49 -5.11 11.32
C ASN A 214 0.40 -5.55 10.34
N THR A 215 0.66 -5.60 9.03
CA THR A 215 -0.35 -6.03 8.05
C THR A 215 -0.41 -7.55 7.88
N LYS A 216 -1.39 -8.06 7.13
CA LYS A 216 -1.48 -9.50 6.75
C LYS A 216 -1.32 -9.74 5.24
N VAL A 217 -1.33 -8.66 4.46
CA VAL A 217 -1.16 -8.71 3.01
C VAL A 217 0.32 -8.53 2.64
N PRO A 218 0.75 -8.94 1.43
CA PRO A 218 2.09 -8.66 0.96
C PRO A 218 2.33 -7.15 0.84
N VAL A 219 3.51 -6.68 1.26
CA VAL A 219 3.94 -5.29 1.11
C VAL A 219 5.20 -5.26 0.25
N LEU A 220 5.15 -4.57 -0.88
CA LEU A 220 6.31 -4.26 -1.69
C LEU A 220 6.81 -2.87 -1.36
N ALA A 221 8.02 -2.81 -0.82
CA ALA A 221 8.66 -1.58 -0.44
C ALA A 221 9.67 -1.18 -1.53
N ILE A 222 9.51 0.03 -2.07
CA ILE A 222 10.24 0.56 -3.23
C ILE A 222 11.26 1.60 -2.75
N PRO A 223 12.57 1.31 -2.80
CA PRO A 223 13.60 2.31 -2.55
C PRO A 223 13.51 3.46 -3.57
N GLU A 224 13.80 4.68 -3.13
CA GLU A 224 13.84 5.87 -3.98
C GLU A 224 14.75 5.73 -5.21
N LYS A 225 15.89 5.04 -5.05
CA LYS A 225 16.89 4.80 -6.10
C LYS A 225 16.53 3.64 -7.06
N THR A 226 15.35 3.04 -6.93
CA THR A 226 14.87 1.98 -7.84
C THR A 226 14.77 2.54 -9.27
N PRO A 227 15.29 1.86 -10.30
CA PRO A 227 15.19 2.31 -11.69
C PRO A 227 13.74 2.49 -12.15
N ASP A 228 13.43 3.51 -12.96
CA ASP A 228 12.06 3.72 -13.46
C ASP A 228 11.56 2.56 -14.32
N ASN A 229 12.47 1.90 -15.02
CA ASN A 229 12.19 0.72 -15.85
C ASN A 229 12.36 -0.61 -15.09
N TRP A 230 12.32 -0.58 -13.75
CA TRP A 230 12.55 -1.77 -12.94
C TRP A 230 11.58 -2.92 -13.30
N LEU A 231 10.29 -2.64 -13.47
CA LEU A 231 9.31 -3.69 -13.72
C LEU A 231 9.52 -4.41 -15.07
N SER A 232 10.06 -3.73 -16.08
CA SER A 232 10.37 -4.37 -17.37
C SER A 232 11.60 -5.28 -17.30
N HIS A 233 12.43 -5.12 -16.26
CA HIS A 233 13.59 -5.95 -15.97
C HIS A 233 13.32 -6.97 -14.87
N PHE A 234 12.13 -6.94 -14.24
CA PHE A 234 11.76 -7.83 -13.14
C PHE A 234 11.72 -9.30 -13.57
N LYS A 235 12.85 -9.99 -13.43
CA LYS A 235 13.09 -11.35 -13.92
C LYS A 235 13.56 -12.28 -12.83
N THR A 236 14.16 -11.78 -11.76
CA THR A 236 14.72 -12.60 -10.69
C THR A 236 14.25 -12.09 -9.33
N VAL A 237 13.58 -12.96 -8.58
CA VAL A 237 13.23 -12.72 -7.18
C VAL A 237 13.99 -13.69 -6.30
N VAL A 238 14.67 -13.18 -5.28
CA VAL A 238 15.27 -14.01 -4.23
C VAL A 238 14.33 -14.07 -3.06
N TYR A 239 14.00 -15.27 -2.59
CA TYR A 239 13.33 -15.48 -1.32
C TYR A 239 14.38 -15.90 -0.28
N ALA A 240 14.59 -15.10 0.77
CA ALA A 240 15.50 -15.49 1.85
C ALA A 240 14.76 -16.33 2.89
N THR A 241 15.15 -17.59 3.05
CA THR A 241 14.49 -18.58 3.90
C THR A 241 15.24 -18.83 5.20
N ASN A 242 14.50 -19.11 6.28
CA ASN A 242 15.06 -19.67 7.53
C ASN A 242 14.53 -21.09 7.79
N PHE A 243 13.99 -21.74 6.75
CA PHE A 243 13.35 -23.07 6.79
C PHE A 243 12.18 -23.16 7.79
N GLU A 244 11.47 -22.06 7.99
CA GLU A 244 10.32 -22.03 8.87
C GLU A 244 9.08 -22.56 8.13
N SER A 245 8.15 -23.19 8.84
CA SER A 245 6.95 -23.78 8.21
C SER A 245 6.10 -22.74 7.45
N HIS A 246 6.15 -21.48 7.87
CA HIS A 246 5.45 -20.37 7.23
C HIS A 246 6.08 -19.96 5.89
N ASP A 247 7.34 -20.36 5.63
CA ASP A 247 8.04 -20.06 4.37
C ASP A 247 7.31 -20.69 3.19
N PHE A 248 6.71 -21.87 3.37
CA PHE A 248 5.90 -22.51 2.32
C PHE A 248 4.62 -21.71 2.00
N ILE A 249 4.02 -21.04 2.98
CA ILE A 249 2.83 -20.20 2.79
C ILE A 249 3.22 -18.91 2.06
N ALA A 250 4.31 -18.27 2.49
CA ALA A 250 4.83 -17.08 1.84
C ALA A 250 5.30 -17.36 0.41
N MET A 251 5.99 -18.47 0.19
CA MET A 251 6.42 -18.91 -1.13
C MET A 251 5.22 -19.21 -2.05
N ASP A 252 4.17 -19.87 -1.55
CA ASP A 252 2.92 -20.08 -2.31
C ASP A 252 2.32 -18.75 -2.79
N ARG A 253 2.28 -17.73 -1.90
CA ARG A 253 1.83 -16.39 -2.26
C ARG A 253 2.77 -15.71 -3.24
N LEU A 254 4.09 -15.82 -3.04
CA LEU A 254 5.11 -15.25 -3.92
C LEU A 254 4.97 -15.79 -5.33
N ILE A 255 4.96 -17.11 -5.49
CA ILE A 255 4.86 -17.78 -6.80
C ILE A 255 3.60 -17.33 -7.54
N LYS A 256 2.46 -17.24 -6.85
CA LYS A 256 1.19 -16.75 -7.43
C LYS A 256 1.25 -15.26 -7.77
N LEU A 257 1.97 -14.46 -6.99
CA LEU A 257 2.13 -13.03 -7.22
C LEU A 257 3.02 -12.76 -8.44
N VAL A 258 4.16 -13.45 -8.55
CA VAL A 258 5.17 -13.21 -9.61
C VAL A 258 4.90 -13.97 -10.91
N LYS A 259 3.96 -14.93 -10.91
CA LYS A 259 3.60 -15.72 -12.10
C LYS A 259 3.32 -14.86 -13.35
N PRO A 260 2.56 -13.75 -13.31
CA PRO A 260 2.31 -12.92 -14.49
C PRO A 260 3.57 -12.28 -15.07
N PHE A 261 4.59 -12.10 -14.25
CA PHE A 261 5.86 -11.46 -14.62
C PHE A 261 6.86 -12.46 -15.21
N GLY A 262 6.67 -13.77 -15.02
CA GLY A 262 7.55 -14.80 -15.55
C GLY A 262 8.93 -14.83 -14.87
N CYS A 263 9.00 -14.42 -13.60
CA CYS A 263 10.27 -14.35 -12.87
C CYS A 263 10.80 -15.75 -12.49
N LYS A 264 12.13 -15.90 -12.54
CA LYS A 264 12.87 -16.94 -11.82
C LYS A 264 12.81 -16.64 -10.32
N ILE A 265 12.59 -17.68 -9.51
CA ILE A 265 12.59 -17.59 -8.05
C ILE A 265 13.82 -18.32 -7.54
N ILE A 266 14.66 -17.64 -6.76
CA ILE A 266 15.83 -18.23 -6.11
C ILE A 266 15.55 -18.27 -4.62
N CYS A 267 15.48 -19.47 -4.03
CA CYS A 267 15.42 -19.65 -2.60
C CYS A 267 16.85 -19.61 -2.04
N MET A 268 17.14 -18.65 -1.17
CA MET A 268 18.46 -18.44 -0.60
C MET A 268 18.44 -18.68 0.90
N HIS A 269 19.37 -19.48 1.41
CA HIS A 269 19.63 -19.60 2.84
C HIS A 269 21.05 -19.10 3.15
N VAL A 270 21.21 -18.33 4.22
CA VAL A 270 22.53 -17.85 4.67
C VAL A 270 22.98 -18.65 5.88
N ASN A 271 23.99 -19.49 5.67
CA ASN A 271 24.66 -20.25 6.70
C ASN A 271 25.71 -19.41 7.44
N GLN A 272 25.60 -19.33 8.77
CA GLN A 272 26.47 -18.49 9.60
C GLN A 272 27.50 -19.26 10.44
N GLY A 273 27.76 -20.56 10.19
CA GLY A 273 28.86 -21.26 10.85
C GLY A 273 28.71 -22.75 11.17
N ASN A 274 27.79 -23.48 10.55
CA ASN A 274 27.79 -24.95 10.59
C ASN A 274 28.45 -25.53 9.31
N ASP A 275 28.58 -26.85 9.17
CA ASP A 275 29.21 -27.50 8.00
C ASP A 275 28.36 -27.51 6.72
N GLY A 276 27.21 -26.83 6.73
CA GLY A 276 26.30 -26.61 5.61
C GLY A 276 25.42 -27.80 5.23
N LYS A 277 25.82 -29.03 5.56
CA LYS A 277 25.19 -30.26 5.03
C LYS A 277 23.70 -30.38 5.33
N LEU A 278 23.29 -30.00 6.54
CA LEU A 278 21.89 -30.04 6.93
C LEU A 278 21.08 -28.98 6.18
N ASP A 279 21.65 -27.79 5.98
CA ASP A 279 21.00 -26.70 5.25
C ASP A 279 20.91 -27.02 3.75
N GLU A 280 21.91 -27.67 3.17
CA GLU A 280 21.87 -28.20 1.79
C GLU A 280 20.74 -29.23 1.64
N ALA A 281 20.64 -30.19 2.56
CA ALA A 281 19.58 -31.19 2.53
C ALA A 281 18.18 -30.57 2.69
N MET A 282 18.04 -29.54 3.54
CA MET A 282 16.79 -28.80 3.70
C MET A 282 16.41 -28.00 2.44
N LEU A 283 17.38 -27.33 1.80
CA LEU A 283 17.15 -26.64 0.53
C LEU A 283 16.74 -27.60 -0.57
N GLU A 284 17.37 -28.77 -0.64
CA GLU A 284 17.05 -29.79 -1.63
C GLU A 284 15.62 -30.32 -1.44
N GLY A 285 15.23 -30.68 -0.22
CA GLY A 285 13.86 -31.10 0.07
C GLY A 285 12.82 -30.00 -0.20
N MET A 286 13.17 -28.74 0.08
CA MET A 286 12.31 -27.59 -0.25
C MET A 286 12.18 -27.41 -1.77
N ARG A 287 13.28 -27.58 -2.52
CA ARG A 287 13.30 -27.52 -3.98
C ARG A 287 12.39 -28.59 -4.58
N GLU A 288 12.52 -29.83 -4.15
CA GLU A 288 11.70 -30.95 -4.63
C GLU A 288 10.21 -30.67 -4.40
N ALA A 289 9.83 -30.28 -3.17
CA ALA A 289 8.44 -29.99 -2.83
C ALA A 289 7.86 -28.82 -3.64
N LEU A 290 8.66 -27.78 -3.91
CA LEU A 290 8.22 -26.62 -4.70
C LEU A 290 8.13 -26.95 -6.19
N CYS A 291 9.09 -27.68 -6.74
CA CYS A 291 9.08 -28.13 -8.13
C CYS A 291 7.90 -29.08 -8.42
N GLU A 292 7.60 -29.99 -7.50
CA GLU A 292 6.44 -30.88 -7.60
C GLU A 292 5.13 -30.09 -7.58
N LYS A 293 4.99 -29.14 -6.65
CA LYS A 293 3.78 -28.32 -6.52
C LYS A 293 3.60 -27.29 -7.64
N TYR A 294 4.70 -26.81 -8.24
CA TYR A 294 4.71 -25.73 -9.22
C TYR A 294 5.61 -26.02 -10.43
N PRO A 295 5.24 -27.00 -11.28
CA PRO A 295 6.08 -27.44 -12.41
C PRO A 295 6.30 -26.36 -13.49
N TYR A 296 5.52 -25.28 -13.46
CA TYR A 296 5.61 -24.18 -14.43
C TYR A 296 6.58 -23.06 -14.00
N ALA A 297 7.03 -23.04 -12.74
CA ALA A 297 7.88 -21.97 -12.24
C ALA A 297 9.35 -22.41 -12.21
N VAL A 298 10.25 -21.46 -12.52
CA VAL A 298 11.69 -21.71 -12.56
C VAL A 298 12.25 -21.44 -11.18
N PHE A 299 12.65 -22.52 -10.48
CA PHE A 299 13.22 -22.45 -9.14
C PHE A 299 14.69 -22.79 -9.13
N ASP A 300 15.39 -22.14 -8.21
CA ASP A 300 16.76 -22.45 -7.85
C ASP A 300 16.89 -22.35 -6.32
N CYS A 301 17.80 -23.11 -5.74
CA CYS A 301 18.04 -23.11 -4.30
C CYS A 301 19.54 -22.96 -4.07
N GLN A 302 19.94 -21.92 -3.32
CA GLN A 302 21.34 -21.58 -3.13
C GLN A 302 21.65 -21.40 -1.64
N LEU A 303 22.69 -22.10 -1.19
CA LEU A 303 23.27 -21.93 0.13
C LEU A 303 24.40 -20.91 0.06
N VAL A 304 24.34 -19.88 0.90
CA VAL A 304 25.35 -18.83 0.99
C VAL A 304 26.05 -18.94 2.34
N HIS A 305 27.38 -19.11 2.32
CA HIS A 305 28.17 -19.13 3.55
C HIS A 305 28.67 -17.73 3.87
N HIS A 306 28.15 -17.16 4.96
CA HIS A 306 28.59 -15.83 5.38
C HIS A 306 28.29 -15.59 6.86
N LYS A 307 29.20 -14.91 7.57
CA LYS A 307 29.02 -14.62 9.02
C LYS A 307 27.99 -13.53 9.28
N ASN A 308 27.83 -12.59 8.34
CA ASN A 308 26.93 -11.44 8.45
C ASN A 308 25.78 -11.56 7.44
N LEU A 309 24.55 -11.75 7.92
CA LEU A 309 23.36 -11.95 7.08
C LEU A 309 23.09 -10.77 6.12
N PRO A 310 23.00 -9.50 6.59
CA PRO A 310 22.85 -8.34 5.71
C PRO A 310 23.89 -8.25 4.58
N GLU A 311 25.18 -8.42 4.90
CA GLU A 311 26.26 -8.37 3.90
C GLU A 311 26.15 -9.52 2.89
N ALA A 312 25.76 -10.71 3.36
CA ALA A 312 25.55 -11.87 2.49
C ALA A 312 24.44 -11.62 1.46
N ILE A 313 23.33 -11.02 1.91
CA ILE A 313 22.19 -10.72 1.05
C ILE A 313 22.57 -9.63 0.04
N ASP A 314 23.25 -8.56 0.49
CA ASP A 314 23.67 -7.48 -0.41
C ASP A 314 24.63 -8.00 -1.50
N GLN A 315 25.66 -8.76 -1.10
CA GLN A 315 26.58 -9.38 -2.06
C GLN A 315 25.86 -10.30 -3.03
N PHE A 316 24.93 -11.13 -2.53
CA PHE A 316 24.15 -12.03 -3.37
C PHE A 316 23.26 -11.28 -4.37
N ILE A 317 22.63 -10.17 -3.95
CA ILE A 317 21.82 -9.31 -4.81
C ILE A 317 22.65 -8.76 -5.96
N GLN A 318 23.86 -8.28 -5.66
CA GLN A 318 24.78 -7.71 -6.65
C GLN A 318 25.29 -8.77 -7.63
N ASP A 319 25.72 -9.94 -7.12
CA ASP A 319 26.34 -10.99 -7.94
C ASP A 319 25.35 -11.70 -8.87
N ASN A 320 24.08 -11.81 -8.46
CA ASN A 320 23.04 -12.54 -9.21
C ASN A 320 22.08 -11.63 -9.98
N GLY A 321 22.25 -10.31 -9.92
CA GLY A 321 21.35 -9.36 -10.59
C GLY A 321 19.91 -9.51 -10.11
N VAL A 322 19.71 -9.45 -8.79
CA VAL A 322 18.41 -9.69 -8.16
C VAL A 322 17.53 -8.45 -8.27
N ASP A 323 16.34 -8.62 -8.83
CA ASP A 323 15.40 -7.52 -9.04
C ASP A 323 14.49 -7.28 -7.82
N ALA A 324 14.17 -8.30 -7.02
CA ALA A 324 13.54 -8.12 -5.72
C ALA A 324 14.00 -9.13 -4.68
N LEU A 325 14.05 -8.69 -3.43
CA LEU A 325 14.24 -9.53 -2.25
C LEU A 325 12.88 -9.81 -1.59
N ALA A 326 12.53 -11.07 -1.38
CA ALA A 326 11.32 -11.52 -0.72
C ALA A 326 11.62 -12.14 0.65
N LEU A 327 10.83 -11.77 1.67
CA LEU A 327 11.07 -12.11 3.07
C LEU A 327 9.75 -12.33 3.83
N THR A 328 9.83 -12.96 5.01
CA THR A 328 8.70 -13.13 5.95
C THR A 328 8.92 -12.45 7.29
N THR A 329 7.83 -12.03 7.93
CA THR A 329 7.84 -11.15 9.12
C THR A 329 7.86 -11.84 10.49
N HIS A 330 7.87 -13.17 10.56
CA HIS A 330 7.61 -13.87 11.83
C HIS A 330 8.68 -13.59 12.93
N ARG A 331 8.25 -13.71 14.20
CA ARG A 331 8.82 -13.13 15.45
C ARG A 331 10.28 -13.46 15.80
N ARG A 332 11.01 -14.18 14.96
CA ARG A 332 12.45 -14.39 15.10
C ARG A 332 13.13 -14.34 13.73
N ASN A 333 14.17 -13.52 13.67
CA ASN A 333 15.32 -13.65 12.78
C ASN A 333 15.36 -12.72 11.57
N ILE A 334 14.87 -13.06 10.38
CA ILE A 334 15.39 -12.37 9.17
C ILE A 334 14.93 -10.91 9.07
N LEU A 335 13.63 -10.65 8.96
CA LEU A 335 13.12 -9.28 8.75
C LEU A 335 13.60 -8.28 9.82
N THR A 336 13.52 -8.67 11.09
CA THR A 336 13.93 -7.80 12.21
C THR A 336 15.44 -7.60 12.27
N ARG A 337 16.24 -8.61 11.89
CA ARG A 337 17.70 -8.46 11.76
C ARG A 337 18.07 -7.58 10.58
N LEU A 338 17.33 -7.69 9.47
CA LEU A 338 17.51 -6.91 8.25
C LEU A 338 17.12 -5.44 8.43
N PHE A 339 16.06 -5.17 9.18
CA PHE A 339 15.57 -3.81 9.42
C PHE A 339 16.00 -3.21 10.77
N ASN A 340 16.94 -3.85 11.48
CA ASN A 340 17.52 -3.32 12.71
C ASN A 340 18.36 -2.04 12.43
N PRO A 341 18.15 -0.93 13.18
CA PRO A 341 18.75 0.38 12.90
C PRO A 341 20.29 0.46 12.89
N SER A 342 20.97 -0.53 13.50
CA SER A 342 22.41 -0.40 13.78
C SER A 342 23.30 -0.48 12.53
N ILE A 343 23.05 -1.42 11.60
CA ILE A 343 23.90 -1.65 10.40
C ILE A 343 23.11 -2.26 9.23
N ALA A 344 22.24 -3.23 9.53
CA ALA A 344 21.52 -4.01 8.52
C ALA A 344 20.56 -3.18 7.64
N HIS A 345 19.90 -2.20 8.27
CA HIS A 345 18.96 -1.31 7.62
C HIS A 345 19.63 -0.46 6.54
N LYS A 346 20.91 -0.11 6.69
CA LYS A 346 21.65 0.64 5.66
C LYS A 346 22.04 -0.27 4.51
N LEU A 347 22.61 -1.44 4.78
CA LEU A 347 23.11 -2.36 3.74
C LEU A 347 22.04 -2.82 2.75
N LEU A 348 20.84 -3.12 3.24
CA LEU A 348 19.75 -3.60 2.35
C LEU A 348 19.05 -2.45 1.62
N LEU A 349 19.12 -1.23 2.12
CA LEU A 349 18.52 -0.05 1.51
C LEU A 349 19.49 0.76 0.65
N HIS A 350 20.80 0.50 0.75
CA HIS A 350 21.79 0.90 -0.26
C HIS A 350 21.46 0.26 -1.61
N THR A 351 20.72 -0.86 -1.61
CA THR A 351 20.30 -1.52 -2.84
C THR A 351 19.16 -0.75 -3.49
N LYS A 352 19.24 -0.65 -4.82
CA LYS A 352 18.14 -0.16 -5.67
C LYS A 352 17.02 -1.21 -5.81
N THR A 353 16.99 -2.18 -4.91
CA THR A 353 16.27 -3.45 -5.06
C THR A 353 15.04 -3.43 -4.15
N PRO A 354 13.83 -3.46 -4.72
CA PRO A 354 12.60 -3.59 -3.96
C PRO A 354 12.56 -4.79 -3.00
N VAL A 355 11.93 -4.59 -1.85
CA VAL A 355 11.78 -5.62 -0.82
C VAL A 355 10.31 -6.00 -0.69
N LEU A 356 10.00 -7.26 -0.93
CA LEU A 356 8.67 -7.83 -0.85
C LEU A 356 8.51 -8.61 0.46
N VAL A 357 7.64 -8.12 1.33
CA VAL A 357 7.47 -8.66 2.66
C VAL A 357 6.13 -9.39 2.77
N PHE A 358 6.18 -10.65 3.20
CA PHE A 358 5.03 -11.50 3.43
C PHE A 358 4.76 -11.69 4.92
N HIS A 359 3.47 -11.77 5.24
CA HIS A 359 2.97 -12.13 6.56
C HIS A 359 2.33 -13.50 6.48
N ALA A 360 2.84 -14.44 7.26
CA ALA A 360 2.40 -15.82 7.25
C ALA A 360 2.02 -16.28 8.66
#